data_AF-A0A2W4I3B2-F1
#
_entry.id   AF-A0A2W4I3B2-F1
#
_cell.length_a   1.000
_cell.length_b   1.000
_cell.length_c   1.000
_cell.angle_alpha   90.00
_cell.angle_beta   90.00
_cell.angle_gamma   90.00
#
_symmetry.space_group_name_H-M   'P 1'
#
loop_
_entity.id
_entity.type
_entity.pdbx_description
1 polymer ?
#
loop_
_entity_poly.entity_id
_entity_poly.type
_entity_poly.pdbx_seq_one_letter_code
_entity_poly.pdbx_strand_id
1 'polypeptide(L)'
;MYKQSRKSIQTCKRMLFSACILLNLSNQSLAQGQKTQEQVNAENRSAKKAESMMHSGKLQDAIFFLNGELAATPRSAILHFELGNAHLRSREFTRAIECYQQAVRLRNPFPEACLNAAYACIDAGMELQAIPWFHKYLRENPNASNAKEVEAELLVAHAKAQMKEKRNFDAKQTLERALQISPNSEIVLFALARVKSELGDTQGAIRAYEDLLQVNPRHSSALLNMAECYQTSGQLLKAVSWLKKYASNNPSAPDIDQIHNMIQALTEKSSEQRSDPQALDYGDAISDAGRFYRWPPNRLPIKVWVSMGDGVPGYKPEFRLGFFDALNAWMKAGQGRLQYVLVNSKEQADLTAEWTGDPHSVKPTGHNVEQGVCLLSTLDRGKDFVEINRADIRILTIDRQTQEPLSDEEMKKTCLHELGHSMGLQGHSTNNHDIMFFSMSNTNWPVLSKRDKATLFMIYQNYQPLMSAQQ
;
A
#
# COMPACT_ATOMS: atom_id res chain seq x y z
N MET A 1 -45.75 63.56 -46.26
CA MET A 1 -44.52 63.02 -46.90
C MET A 1 -43.20 63.35 -46.16
N TYR A 2 -43.13 64.35 -45.26
CA TYR A 2 -41.87 64.74 -44.60
C TYR A 2 -41.36 63.84 -43.45
N LYS A 3 -42.19 62.95 -42.87
CA LYS A 3 -41.79 62.05 -41.76
C LYS A 3 -41.14 60.74 -42.23
N GLN A 4 -41.36 60.31 -43.47
CA GLN A 4 -40.77 59.07 -44.02
C GLN A 4 -39.32 59.27 -44.50
N SER A 5 -38.95 60.47 -45.01
CA SER A 5 -37.57 60.71 -45.47
C SER A 5 -36.55 60.84 -44.32
N ARG A 6 -36.94 61.40 -43.16
CA ARG A 6 -36.06 61.46 -41.98
C ARG A 6 -35.73 60.08 -41.41
N LYS A 7 -36.69 59.14 -41.41
CA LYS A 7 -36.43 57.75 -40.98
C LYS A 7 -35.49 57.03 -41.93
N SER A 8 -35.61 57.24 -43.25
CA SER A 8 -34.70 56.69 -44.26
C SER A 8 -33.25 57.19 -44.08
N ILE A 9 -33.05 58.51 -43.91
CA ILE A 9 -31.72 59.12 -43.76
C ILE A 9 -31.05 58.69 -42.45
N GLN A 10 -31.82 58.53 -41.37
CA GLN A 10 -31.31 58.09 -40.07
C GLN A 10 -30.95 56.60 -40.06
N THR A 11 -31.61 55.80 -40.90
CA THR A 11 -31.31 54.37 -41.10
C THR A 11 -30.08 54.18 -41.99
N CYS A 12 -29.90 54.99 -43.05
CA CYS A 12 -28.67 55.01 -43.86
C CYS A 12 -27.44 55.48 -43.06
N LYS A 13 -27.56 56.49 -42.20
CA LYS A 13 -26.47 56.93 -41.32
C LYS A 13 -26.07 55.86 -40.30
N ARG A 14 -27.01 55.07 -39.79
CA ARG A 14 -26.72 53.93 -38.91
C ARG A 14 -26.03 52.77 -39.65
N MET A 15 -26.42 52.48 -40.88
CA MET A 15 -25.74 51.44 -41.68
C MET A 15 -24.31 51.83 -42.06
N LEU A 16 -24.06 53.10 -42.42
CA LEU A 16 -22.71 53.59 -42.71
C LEU A 16 -21.81 53.63 -41.47
N PHE A 17 -22.36 53.96 -40.30
CA PHE A 17 -21.61 53.92 -39.04
C PHE A 17 -21.30 52.47 -38.60
N SER A 18 -22.25 51.54 -38.80
CA SER A 18 -22.05 50.11 -38.54
C SER A 18 -21.04 49.48 -39.52
N ALA A 19 -21.03 49.92 -40.78
CA ALA A 19 -20.05 49.49 -41.78
C ALA A 19 -18.64 50.02 -41.49
N CYS A 20 -18.49 51.28 -41.03
CA CYS A 20 -17.19 51.81 -40.59
C CYS A 20 -16.69 51.15 -39.30
N ILE A 21 -17.59 50.79 -38.37
CA ILE A 21 -17.22 50.02 -37.17
C ILE A 21 -16.84 48.59 -37.55
N LEU A 22 -17.54 47.96 -38.47
CA LEU A 22 -17.19 46.62 -38.98
C LEU A 22 -15.90 46.62 -39.81
N LEU A 23 -15.62 47.67 -40.58
CA LEU A 23 -14.35 47.86 -41.31
C LEU A 23 -13.19 48.21 -40.36
N ASN A 24 -13.43 48.96 -39.28
CA ASN A 24 -12.42 49.20 -38.24
C ASN A 24 -12.20 47.97 -37.35
N LEU A 25 -13.24 47.17 -37.08
CA LEU A 25 -13.12 45.90 -36.37
C LEU A 25 -12.50 44.81 -37.25
N SER A 26 -12.75 44.84 -38.57
CA SER A 26 -12.07 43.95 -39.52
C SER A 26 -10.62 44.37 -39.74
N ASN A 27 -10.30 45.66 -39.76
CA ASN A 27 -8.92 46.13 -39.83
C ASN A 27 -8.18 45.97 -38.49
N GLN A 28 -8.85 46.08 -37.35
CA GLN A 28 -8.30 45.71 -36.04
C GLN A 28 -8.14 44.20 -35.87
N SER A 29 -8.99 43.37 -36.47
CA SER A 29 -8.84 41.91 -36.47
C SER A 29 -7.79 41.42 -37.47
N LEU A 30 -7.63 42.10 -38.62
CA LEU A 30 -6.53 41.86 -39.58
C LEU A 30 -5.16 42.31 -39.04
N ALA A 31 -5.12 43.36 -38.19
CA ALA A 31 -3.91 43.73 -37.44
C ALA A 31 -3.60 42.79 -36.25
N GLN A 32 -4.55 41.92 -35.85
CA GLN A 32 -4.40 40.97 -34.74
C GLN A 32 -3.85 39.58 -35.17
N GLY A 33 -3.47 39.40 -36.43
CA GLY A 33 -3.27 38.05 -37.00
C GLY A 33 -1.85 37.54 -37.19
N GLN A 34 -0.80 38.37 -37.19
CA GLN A 34 0.57 37.88 -37.43
C GLN A 34 1.57 38.59 -36.52
N LYS A 35 2.06 37.89 -35.49
CA LYS A 35 3.31 38.27 -34.82
C LYS A 35 4.39 38.32 -35.90
N THR A 36 5.16 39.39 -35.96
CA THR A 36 6.30 39.44 -36.89
C THR A 36 7.29 38.34 -36.50
N GLN A 37 7.94 37.72 -37.49
CA GLN A 37 8.97 36.71 -37.23
C GLN A 37 10.03 37.24 -36.25
N GLU A 38 10.30 38.54 -36.32
CA GLU A 38 11.21 39.25 -35.41
C GLU A 38 10.71 39.27 -33.96
N GLN A 39 9.41 39.50 -33.73
CA GLN A 39 8.81 39.47 -32.40
C GLN A 39 8.84 38.06 -31.81
N VAL A 40 8.55 37.03 -32.61
CA VAL A 40 8.67 35.62 -32.19
C VAL A 40 10.13 35.27 -31.87
N ASN A 41 11.08 35.72 -32.70
CA ASN A 41 12.51 35.53 -32.46
C ASN A 41 13.00 36.27 -31.21
N ALA A 42 12.44 37.45 -30.90
CA ALA A 42 12.72 38.18 -29.67
C ALA A 42 12.19 37.44 -28.44
N GLU A 43 10.93 37.01 -28.45
CA GLU A 43 10.32 36.21 -27.39
C GLU A 43 11.15 34.93 -27.09
N ASN A 44 11.58 34.22 -28.14
CA ASN A 44 12.41 33.02 -28.00
C ASN A 44 13.81 33.31 -27.45
N ARG A 45 14.41 34.47 -27.76
CA ARG A 45 15.70 34.88 -27.18
C ARG A 45 15.55 35.20 -25.69
N SER A 46 14.49 35.92 -25.32
CA SER A 46 14.19 36.22 -23.93
C SER A 46 13.89 34.95 -23.13
N ALA A 47 13.12 34.02 -23.68
CA ALA A 47 12.86 32.70 -23.09
C ALA A 47 14.15 31.92 -22.79
N LYS A 48 15.05 31.77 -23.78
CA LYS A 48 16.35 31.09 -23.60
C LYS A 48 17.24 31.77 -22.56
N LYS A 49 17.20 33.10 -22.49
CA LYS A 49 17.96 33.85 -21.50
C LYS A 49 17.42 33.58 -20.08
N ALA A 50 16.11 33.58 -19.91
CA ALA A 50 15.49 33.23 -18.63
C ALA A 50 15.77 31.79 -18.23
N GLU A 51 15.69 30.84 -19.17
CA GLU A 51 16.06 29.44 -18.96
C GLU A 51 17.50 29.29 -18.45
N SER A 52 18.46 29.99 -19.09
CA SER A 52 19.85 30.03 -18.65
C SER A 52 20.03 30.60 -17.23
N MET A 53 19.29 31.65 -16.88
CA MET A 53 19.28 32.19 -15.51
C MET A 53 18.74 31.17 -14.51
N MET A 54 17.63 30.49 -14.85
CA MET A 54 17.05 29.44 -14.01
C MET A 54 18.05 28.29 -13.82
N HIS A 55 18.73 27.82 -14.87
CA HIS A 55 19.76 26.78 -14.76
C HIS A 55 20.93 27.20 -13.89
N SER A 56 21.27 28.49 -13.87
CA SER A 56 22.30 29.07 -13.00
C SER A 56 21.84 29.28 -11.55
N GLY A 57 20.63 28.85 -11.18
CA GLY A 57 20.05 29.01 -9.84
C GLY A 57 19.54 30.42 -9.54
N LYS A 58 19.61 31.35 -10.49
CA LYS A 58 19.20 32.76 -10.35
C LYS A 58 17.70 32.92 -10.61
N LEU A 59 16.89 32.23 -9.81
CA LEU A 59 15.43 32.13 -10.03
C LEU A 59 14.72 33.49 -9.90
N GLN A 60 15.09 34.30 -8.90
CA GLN A 60 14.47 35.62 -8.71
C GLN A 60 14.87 36.60 -9.81
N ASP A 61 16.10 36.55 -10.31
CA ASP A 61 16.53 37.35 -11.46
C ASP A 61 15.76 36.96 -12.73
N ALA A 62 15.53 35.65 -12.94
CA ALA A 62 14.74 35.15 -14.06
C ALA A 62 13.29 35.64 -14.00
N ILE A 63 12.66 35.57 -12.82
CA ILE A 63 11.29 36.09 -12.59
C ILE A 63 11.25 37.60 -12.86
N PHE A 64 12.20 38.36 -12.33
CA PHE A 64 12.26 39.81 -12.56
C PHE A 64 12.44 40.15 -14.04
N PHE A 65 13.36 39.46 -14.73
CA PHE A 65 13.60 39.62 -16.15
C PHE A 65 12.35 39.31 -16.98
N LEU A 66 11.71 38.16 -16.74
CA LEU A 66 10.50 37.75 -17.47
C LEU A 66 9.32 38.70 -17.23
N ASN A 67 9.15 39.22 -16.02
CA ASN A 67 8.13 40.24 -15.75
C ASN A 67 8.40 41.55 -16.52
N GLY A 68 9.67 41.95 -16.64
CA GLY A 68 10.06 43.10 -17.48
C GLY A 68 9.73 42.90 -18.96
N GLU A 69 10.04 41.71 -19.50
CA GLU A 69 9.72 41.35 -20.88
C GLU A 69 8.20 41.28 -21.13
N LEU A 70 7.44 40.73 -20.17
CA LEU A 70 5.98 40.65 -20.22
C LEU A 70 5.31 42.02 -20.08
N ALA A 71 5.93 43.00 -19.39
CA ALA A 71 5.41 44.37 -19.37
C ALA A 71 5.42 45.01 -20.78
N ALA A 72 6.46 44.70 -21.58
CA ALA A 72 6.55 45.13 -22.97
C ALA A 72 5.72 44.26 -23.94
N THR A 73 5.56 42.96 -23.63
CA THR A 73 4.87 41.98 -24.48
C THR A 73 3.82 41.13 -23.71
N PRO A 74 2.73 41.73 -23.20
CA PRO A 74 1.82 41.05 -22.27
C PRO A 74 1.10 39.81 -22.80
N ARG A 75 1.07 39.65 -24.14
CA ARG A 75 0.39 38.56 -24.86
C ARG A 75 1.36 37.49 -25.38
N SER A 76 2.55 37.35 -24.80
CA SER A 76 3.45 36.24 -25.16
C SER A 76 3.14 34.97 -24.35
N ALA A 77 2.56 33.97 -25.01
CA ALA A 77 2.33 32.66 -24.40
C ALA A 77 3.63 32.00 -23.93
N ILE A 78 4.74 32.18 -24.67
CA ILE A 78 6.05 31.58 -24.37
C ILE A 78 6.63 32.21 -23.10
N LEU A 79 6.58 33.54 -22.97
CA LEU A 79 7.09 34.21 -21.78
C LEU A 79 6.24 33.93 -20.54
N HIS A 80 4.92 33.81 -20.67
CA HIS A 80 4.07 33.32 -19.58
C HIS A 80 4.41 31.88 -19.19
N PHE A 81 4.69 31.01 -20.15
CA PHE A 81 5.14 29.63 -19.87
C PHE A 81 6.48 29.60 -19.12
N GLU A 82 7.48 30.37 -19.57
CA GLU A 82 8.77 30.46 -18.88
C GLU A 82 8.67 31.10 -17.49
N LEU A 83 7.78 32.08 -17.31
CA LEU A 83 7.50 32.65 -15.99
C LEU A 83 6.87 31.61 -15.07
N GLY A 84 5.98 30.76 -15.61
CA GLY A 84 5.45 29.60 -14.92
C GLY A 84 6.54 28.63 -14.48
N ASN A 85 7.49 28.30 -15.37
CA ASN A 85 8.64 27.45 -15.05
C ASN A 85 9.50 28.05 -13.93
N ALA A 86 9.74 29.37 -13.97
CA ALA A 86 10.52 30.07 -12.96
C ALA A 86 9.83 30.04 -11.59
N HIS A 87 8.51 30.31 -11.54
CA HIS A 87 7.73 30.19 -10.30
C HIS A 87 7.68 28.75 -9.78
N LEU A 88 7.55 27.75 -10.66
CA LEU A 88 7.55 26.34 -10.29
C LEU A 88 8.87 25.96 -9.60
N ARG A 89 10.01 26.34 -10.17
CA ARG A 89 11.33 26.08 -9.58
C ARG A 89 11.58 26.86 -8.29
N SER A 90 10.96 28.03 -8.14
CA SER A 90 10.93 28.79 -6.88
C SER A 90 9.93 28.26 -5.84
N ARG A 91 9.22 27.15 -6.13
CA ARG A 91 8.15 26.56 -5.31
C ARG A 91 6.95 27.50 -5.08
N GLU A 92 6.77 28.49 -5.95
CA GLU A 92 5.62 29.40 -5.96
C GLU A 92 4.48 28.82 -6.81
N PHE A 93 3.96 27.65 -6.40
CA PHE A 93 3.10 26.81 -7.24
C PHE A 93 1.83 27.50 -7.75
N THR A 94 1.14 28.28 -6.91
CA THR A 94 -0.08 29.01 -7.32
C THR A 94 0.20 29.99 -8.46
N ARG A 95 1.30 30.75 -8.37
CA ARG A 95 1.72 31.69 -9.44
C ARG A 95 2.13 30.95 -10.70
N ALA A 96 2.78 29.79 -10.56
CA ALA A 96 3.12 28.95 -11.69
C ALA A 96 1.86 28.50 -12.45
N ILE A 97 0.84 28.01 -11.73
CA ILE A 97 -0.45 27.60 -12.29
C ILE A 97 -1.13 28.77 -13.03
N GLU A 98 -1.17 29.98 -12.44
CA GLU A 98 -1.72 31.18 -13.07
C GLU A 98 -0.99 31.53 -14.38
N CYS A 99 0.35 31.46 -14.39
CA CYS A 99 1.16 31.72 -15.57
C CYS A 99 0.89 30.70 -16.68
N TYR A 100 0.83 29.40 -16.36
CA TYR A 100 0.48 28.36 -17.32
C TYR A 100 -0.94 28.52 -17.86
N GLN A 101 -1.91 28.91 -17.01
CA GLN A 101 -3.26 29.25 -17.44
C GLN A 101 -3.28 30.37 -18.48
N GLN A 102 -2.50 31.43 -18.27
CA GLN A 102 -2.38 32.51 -19.25
C GLN A 102 -1.68 32.04 -20.53
N ALA A 103 -0.62 31.25 -20.42
CA ALA A 103 0.07 30.67 -21.58
C ALA A 103 -0.90 29.85 -22.46
N VAL A 104 -1.70 28.98 -21.85
CA VAL A 104 -2.70 28.14 -22.52
C VAL A 104 -3.88 28.96 -23.07
N ARG A 105 -4.23 30.09 -22.43
CA ARG A 105 -5.25 31.01 -22.94
C ARG A 105 -4.77 31.73 -24.20
N LEU A 106 -3.49 32.10 -24.24
CA LEU A 106 -2.87 32.84 -25.34
C LEU A 106 -2.48 31.93 -26.52
N ARG A 107 -2.15 30.66 -26.26
CA ARG A 107 -1.84 29.63 -27.26
C ARG A 107 -2.58 28.35 -26.90
N ASN A 108 -3.47 27.90 -27.77
CA ASN A 108 -4.22 26.66 -27.62
C ASN A 108 -4.23 25.92 -28.97
N PRO A 109 -3.66 24.73 -29.11
CA PRO A 109 -3.10 23.87 -28.05
C PRO A 109 -1.72 24.34 -27.55
N PHE A 110 -1.45 24.06 -26.27
CA PHE A 110 -0.12 24.23 -25.66
C PHE A 110 0.15 23.09 -24.67
N PRO A 111 0.48 21.90 -25.19
CA PRO A 111 0.63 20.68 -24.39
C PRO A 111 1.60 20.81 -23.22
N GLU A 112 2.75 21.42 -23.44
CA GLU A 112 3.80 21.58 -22.44
C GLU A 112 3.31 22.42 -21.25
N ALA A 113 2.56 23.49 -21.53
CA ALA A 113 1.95 24.32 -20.50
C ALA A 113 0.82 23.60 -19.75
N CYS A 114 0.01 22.78 -20.44
CA CYS A 114 -0.99 21.93 -19.79
C CYS A 114 -0.36 20.92 -18.84
N LEU A 115 0.70 20.23 -19.28
CA LEU A 115 1.36 19.22 -18.46
C LEU A 115 2.07 19.85 -17.25
N ASN A 116 2.79 20.96 -17.45
CA ASN A 116 3.43 21.68 -16.34
C ASN A 116 2.41 22.29 -15.37
N ALA A 117 1.23 22.70 -15.83
CA ALA A 117 0.14 23.11 -14.94
C ALA A 117 -0.38 21.94 -14.10
N ALA A 118 -0.51 20.75 -14.68
CA ALA A 118 -0.89 19.55 -13.94
C ALA A 118 0.14 19.23 -12.84
N TYR A 119 1.43 19.24 -13.16
CA TYR A 119 2.49 19.00 -12.18
C TYR A 119 2.58 20.07 -11.10
N ALA A 120 2.42 21.35 -11.47
CA ALA A 120 2.35 22.43 -10.47
C ALA A 120 1.17 22.25 -9.51
N CYS A 121 0.01 21.78 -10.00
CA CYS A 121 -1.13 21.41 -9.14
C CYS A 121 -0.79 20.23 -8.21
N ILE A 122 -0.09 19.20 -8.70
CA ILE A 122 0.33 18.06 -7.86
C ILE A 122 1.30 18.49 -6.77
N ASP A 123 2.31 19.31 -7.09
CA ASP A 123 3.28 19.83 -6.13
C ASP A 123 2.64 20.77 -5.09
N ALA A 124 1.56 21.46 -5.49
CA ALA A 124 0.72 22.26 -4.60
C ALA A 124 -0.22 21.42 -3.72
N GLY A 125 -0.28 20.09 -3.90
CA GLY A 125 -1.24 19.21 -3.21
C GLY A 125 -2.70 19.42 -3.64
N MET A 126 -2.91 19.97 -4.84
CA MET A 126 -4.21 20.27 -5.45
C MET A 126 -4.57 19.23 -6.52
N GLU A 127 -4.69 17.96 -6.14
CA GLU A 127 -4.85 16.84 -7.10
C GLU A 127 -6.12 16.97 -7.94
N LEU A 128 -7.21 17.46 -7.34
CA LEU A 128 -8.46 17.73 -8.08
C LEU A 128 -8.29 18.78 -9.18
N GLN A 129 -7.43 19.78 -8.98
CA GLN A 129 -7.15 20.80 -10.00
C GLN A 129 -6.19 20.29 -11.08
N ALA A 130 -5.40 19.25 -10.82
CA ALA A 130 -4.50 18.64 -11.80
C ALA A 130 -5.26 17.84 -12.88
N ILE A 131 -6.33 17.15 -12.49
CA ILE A 131 -7.17 16.29 -13.36
C ILE A 131 -7.58 16.96 -14.68
N PRO A 132 -8.18 18.16 -14.71
CA PRO A 132 -8.58 18.80 -15.98
C PRO A 132 -7.39 19.11 -16.89
N TRP A 133 -6.21 19.41 -16.34
CA TRP A 133 -4.99 19.66 -17.11
C TRP A 133 -4.46 18.40 -17.78
N PHE A 134 -4.39 17.29 -17.05
CA PHE A 134 -4.01 16.00 -17.61
C PHE A 134 -4.98 15.55 -18.71
N HIS A 135 -6.29 15.66 -18.49
CA HIS A 135 -7.27 15.35 -19.54
C HIS A 135 -7.10 16.22 -20.78
N LYS A 136 -6.78 17.51 -20.60
CA LYS A 136 -6.52 18.41 -21.72
C LYS A 136 -5.27 17.98 -22.50
N TYR A 137 -4.17 17.67 -21.80
CA TYR A 137 -2.94 17.17 -22.42
C TYR A 137 -3.18 15.90 -23.23
N LEU A 138 -3.83 14.89 -22.64
CA LEU A 138 -4.08 13.59 -23.28
C LEU A 138 -5.03 13.70 -24.48
N ARG A 139 -6.01 14.62 -24.42
CA ARG A 139 -6.92 14.89 -25.56
C ARG A 139 -6.18 15.52 -26.73
N GLU A 140 -5.25 16.42 -26.46
CA GLU A 140 -4.47 17.11 -27.49
C GLU A 140 -3.33 16.22 -28.04
N ASN A 141 -2.87 15.23 -27.26
CA ASN A 141 -1.71 14.39 -27.58
C ASN A 141 -1.97 12.90 -27.30
N PRO A 142 -2.99 12.28 -27.92
CA PRO A 142 -3.36 10.89 -27.63
C PRO A 142 -2.26 9.88 -27.99
N ASN A 143 -1.35 10.24 -28.90
CA ASN A 143 -0.27 9.38 -29.39
C ASN A 143 1.13 9.84 -28.92
N ALA A 144 1.22 10.73 -27.93
CA ALA A 144 2.52 11.10 -27.37
C ALA A 144 3.20 9.88 -26.74
N SER A 145 4.53 9.79 -26.83
CA SER A 145 5.30 8.67 -26.27
C SER A 145 5.10 8.51 -24.76
N ASN A 146 4.84 9.61 -24.05
CA ASN A 146 4.57 9.64 -22.61
C ASN A 146 3.07 9.55 -22.27
N ALA A 147 2.16 9.39 -23.23
CA ALA A 147 0.71 9.47 -22.98
C ALA A 147 0.24 8.43 -21.95
N LYS A 148 0.78 7.20 -22.00
CA LYS A 148 0.46 6.15 -21.00
C LYS A 148 0.91 6.51 -19.59
N GLU A 149 2.10 7.11 -19.46
CA GLU A 149 2.60 7.53 -18.15
C GLU A 149 1.75 8.67 -17.58
N VAL A 150 1.38 9.64 -18.43
CA VAL A 150 0.48 10.73 -18.03
C VAL A 150 -0.92 10.23 -17.68
N GLU A 151 -1.41 9.19 -18.35
CA GLU A 151 -2.67 8.52 -18.00
C GLU A 151 -2.57 7.83 -16.62
N ALA A 152 -1.47 7.17 -16.32
CA ALA A 152 -1.22 6.58 -15.00
C ALA A 152 -1.15 7.66 -13.90
N GLU A 153 -0.45 8.77 -14.15
CA GLU A 153 -0.37 9.91 -13.23
C GLU A 153 -1.73 10.58 -12.97
N LEU A 154 -2.56 10.71 -14.01
CA LEU A 154 -3.95 11.16 -13.89
C LEU A 154 -4.75 10.25 -12.95
N LEU A 155 -4.64 8.93 -13.11
CA LEU A 155 -5.32 7.97 -12.23
C LEU A 155 -4.79 8.05 -10.80
N VAL A 156 -3.48 8.27 -10.60
CA VAL A 156 -2.92 8.54 -9.27
C VAL A 156 -3.50 9.82 -8.66
N ALA A 157 -3.67 10.89 -9.44
CA ALA A 157 -4.29 12.12 -8.96
C ALA A 157 -5.75 11.90 -8.52
N HIS A 158 -6.53 11.13 -9.31
CA HIS A 158 -7.87 10.71 -8.94
C HIS A 158 -7.89 9.87 -7.64
N ALA A 159 -6.99 8.90 -7.52
CA ALA A 159 -6.90 8.04 -6.35
C ALA A 159 -6.54 8.83 -5.08
N LYS A 160 -5.59 9.77 -5.18
CA LYS A 160 -5.24 10.67 -4.06
C LYS A 160 -6.44 11.52 -3.62
N ALA A 161 -7.24 12.03 -4.57
CA ALA A 161 -8.47 12.75 -4.25
C ALA A 161 -9.50 11.85 -3.54
N GLN A 162 -9.70 10.61 -4.02
CA GLN A 162 -10.56 9.62 -3.37
C GLN A 162 -10.09 9.28 -1.95
N MET A 163 -8.78 9.14 -1.71
CA MET A 163 -8.22 8.92 -0.37
C MET A 163 -8.51 10.09 0.58
N LYS A 164 -8.44 11.34 0.10
CA LYS A 164 -8.83 12.53 0.89
C LYS A 164 -10.30 12.49 1.29
N GLU A 165 -11.16 11.96 0.43
CA GLU A 165 -12.59 11.71 0.69
C GLU A 165 -12.85 10.43 1.52
N LYS A 166 -11.80 9.75 2.03
CA LYS A 166 -11.90 8.47 2.75
C LYS A 166 -12.49 7.31 1.94
N ARG A 167 -12.50 7.44 0.61
CA ARG A 167 -12.94 6.40 -0.35
C ARG A 167 -11.78 5.50 -0.74
N ASN A 168 -11.16 4.87 0.26
CA ASN A 168 -9.92 4.11 0.07
C ASN A 168 -10.09 2.87 -0.85
N PHE A 169 -11.27 2.24 -0.86
CA PHE A 169 -11.57 1.13 -1.78
C PHE A 169 -11.60 1.58 -3.25
N ASP A 170 -12.24 2.73 -3.54
CA ASP A 170 -12.29 3.29 -4.89
C ASP A 170 -10.89 3.73 -5.35
N ALA A 171 -10.11 4.31 -4.45
CA ALA A 171 -8.71 4.66 -4.69
C ALA A 171 -7.87 3.44 -5.05
N LYS A 172 -8.03 2.33 -4.32
CA LYS A 172 -7.36 1.06 -4.65
C LYS A 172 -7.70 0.57 -6.05
N GLN A 173 -8.99 0.51 -6.41
CA GLN A 173 -9.40 0.08 -7.76
C GLN A 173 -8.85 0.99 -8.86
N THR A 174 -8.82 2.31 -8.60
CA THR A 174 -8.27 3.30 -9.54
C THR A 174 -6.77 3.10 -9.73
N LEU A 175 -6.03 2.79 -8.66
CA LEU A 175 -4.59 2.52 -8.70
C LEU A 175 -4.26 1.16 -9.33
N GLU A 176 -5.11 0.15 -9.16
CA GLU A 176 -4.97 -1.13 -9.86
C GLU A 176 -5.10 -0.97 -11.37
N ARG A 177 -5.99 -0.07 -11.84
CA ARG A 177 -6.05 0.32 -13.26
C ARG A 177 -4.80 1.08 -13.71
N ALA A 178 -4.29 1.99 -12.89
CA ALA A 178 -3.05 2.71 -13.20
C ALA A 178 -1.86 1.74 -13.34
N LEU A 179 -1.80 0.71 -12.48
CA LEU A 179 -0.75 -0.32 -12.52
C LEU A 179 -0.83 -1.18 -13.79
N GLN A 180 -2.02 -1.45 -14.32
CA GLN A 180 -2.17 -2.15 -15.60
C GLN A 180 -1.61 -1.33 -16.78
N ILE A 181 -1.64 -0.01 -16.70
CA ILE A 181 -1.15 0.90 -17.73
C ILE A 181 0.37 1.04 -17.64
N SER A 182 0.89 1.30 -16.44
CA SER A 182 2.31 1.44 -16.16
C SER A 182 2.73 0.54 -14.97
N PRO A 183 3.06 -0.75 -15.22
CA PRO A 183 3.35 -1.72 -14.16
C PRO A 183 4.57 -1.39 -13.29
N ASN A 184 5.54 -0.67 -13.85
CA ASN A 184 6.79 -0.32 -13.17
C ASN A 184 6.84 1.16 -12.75
N SER A 185 5.70 1.87 -12.77
CA SER A 185 5.68 3.29 -12.40
C SER A 185 5.83 3.44 -10.88
N GLU A 186 6.90 4.12 -10.47
CA GLU A 186 7.23 4.31 -9.05
C GLU A 186 6.09 5.01 -8.30
N ILE A 187 5.49 6.03 -8.91
CA ILE A 187 4.42 6.81 -8.30
C ILE A 187 3.14 5.98 -8.12
N VAL A 188 2.85 5.08 -9.06
CA VAL A 188 1.69 4.17 -9.00
C VAL A 188 1.89 3.12 -7.90
N LEU A 189 3.03 2.43 -7.90
CA LEU A 189 3.35 1.42 -6.91
C LEU A 189 3.36 2.01 -5.49
N PHE A 190 3.95 3.20 -5.32
CA PHE A 190 3.95 3.89 -4.04
C PHE A 190 2.54 4.26 -3.58
N ALA A 191 1.71 4.83 -4.46
CA ALA A 191 0.34 5.20 -4.13
C ALA A 191 -0.51 3.96 -3.78
N LEU A 192 -0.33 2.85 -4.52
CA LEU A 192 -1.02 1.58 -4.26
C LEU A 192 -0.62 0.98 -2.91
N ALA A 193 0.68 1.01 -2.57
CA ALA A 193 1.15 0.55 -1.27
C ALA A 193 0.55 1.36 -0.13
N ARG A 194 0.50 2.69 -0.28
CA ARG A 194 -0.12 3.58 0.72
C ARG A 194 -1.60 3.31 0.91
N VAL A 195 -2.39 3.20 -0.16
CA VAL A 195 -3.84 2.97 -0.01
C VAL A 195 -4.13 1.60 0.61
N LYS A 196 -3.32 0.57 0.32
CA LYS A 196 -3.43 -0.74 0.97
C LYS A 196 -3.13 -0.63 2.47
N SER A 197 -2.11 0.14 2.86
CA SER A 197 -1.82 0.39 4.28
C SER A 197 -2.98 1.10 4.99
N GLU A 198 -3.58 2.11 4.37
CA GLU A 198 -4.76 2.83 4.91
C GLU A 198 -6.02 1.96 5.01
N LEU A 199 -6.10 0.89 4.22
CA LEU A 199 -7.16 -0.11 4.31
C LEU A 199 -6.89 -1.19 5.38
N GLY A 200 -5.75 -1.12 6.08
CA GLY A 200 -5.30 -2.16 7.01
C GLY A 200 -4.75 -3.42 6.33
N ASP A 201 -4.60 -3.41 5.00
CA ASP A 201 -3.94 -4.46 4.24
C ASP A 201 -2.40 -4.28 4.31
N THR A 202 -1.86 -4.41 5.53
CA THR A 202 -0.44 -4.19 5.83
C THR A 202 0.47 -5.10 4.99
N GLN A 203 0.06 -6.35 4.74
CA GLN A 203 0.84 -7.27 3.93
C GLN A 203 0.79 -6.95 2.44
N GLY A 204 -0.38 -6.56 1.92
CA GLY A 204 -0.50 -6.08 0.55
C GLY A 204 0.28 -4.79 0.30
N ALA A 205 0.39 -3.92 1.32
CA ALA A 205 1.23 -2.73 1.31
C ALA A 205 2.73 -3.09 1.25
N ILE A 206 3.18 -4.02 2.10
CA ILE A 206 4.56 -4.53 2.10
C ILE A 206 4.95 -5.04 0.71
N ARG A 207 4.13 -5.88 0.08
CA ARG A 207 4.40 -6.39 -1.28
C ARG A 207 4.53 -5.28 -2.31
N ALA A 208 3.62 -4.32 -2.28
CA ALA A 208 3.68 -3.19 -3.21
C ALA A 208 4.91 -2.29 -2.97
N TYR A 209 5.38 -2.17 -1.72
CA TYR A 209 6.67 -1.53 -1.42
C TYR A 209 7.87 -2.39 -1.87
N GLU A 210 7.80 -3.72 -1.79
CA GLU A 210 8.83 -4.61 -2.35
C GLU A 210 8.95 -4.44 -3.87
N ASP A 211 7.82 -4.45 -4.59
CA ASP A 211 7.78 -4.23 -6.03
C ASP A 211 8.39 -2.86 -6.40
N LEU A 212 8.01 -1.81 -5.66
CA LEU A 212 8.60 -0.47 -5.82
C LEU A 212 10.11 -0.47 -5.57
N LEU A 213 10.58 -1.17 -4.54
CA LEU A 213 12.00 -1.23 -4.20
C LEU A 213 12.81 -2.13 -5.14
N GLN A 214 12.18 -2.98 -5.95
CA GLN A 214 12.83 -3.63 -7.09
C GLN A 214 13.09 -2.65 -8.22
N VAL A 215 12.16 -1.72 -8.49
CA VAL A 215 12.32 -0.66 -9.49
C VAL A 215 13.31 0.40 -9.02
N ASN A 216 13.12 0.91 -7.79
CA ASN A 216 13.99 1.90 -7.16
C ASN A 216 14.40 1.47 -5.75
N PRO A 217 15.56 0.78 -5.61
CA PRO A 217 16.06 0.31 -4.32
C PRO A 217 16.37 1.39 -3.28
N ARG A 218 16.41 2.66 -3.70
CA ARG A 218 16.74 3.83 -2.87
C ARG A 218 15.53 4.73 -2.61
N HIS A 219 14.31 4.30 -2.95
CA HIS A 219 13.11 5.11 -2.73
C HIS A 219 12.85 5.35 -1.22
N SER A 220 13.24 6.53 -0.74
CA SER A 220 13.31 6.87 0.68
C SER A 220 11.98 6.71 1.42
N SER A 221 10.87 7.23 0.86
CA SER A 221 9.55 7.10 1.48
C SER A 221 9.03 5.66 1.50
N ALA A 222 9.48 4.80 0.58
CA ALA A 222 9.08 3.39 0.58
C ALA A 222 9.78 2.64 1.70
N LEU A 223 11.08 2.89 1.90
CA LEU A 223 11.86 2.30 3.00
C LEU A 223 11.26 2.65 4.37
N LEU A 224 10.88 3.92 4.58
CA LEU A 224 10.24 4.37 5.82
C LEU A 224 8.86 3.74 6.03
N ASN A 225 7.98 3.82 5.03
CA ASN A 225 6.62 3.27 5.16
C ASN A 225 6.65 1.75 5.30
N MET A 226 7.62 1.07 4.69
CA MET A 226 7.81 -0.37 4.87
C MET A 226 8.24 -0.70 6.31
N ALA A 227 9.14 0.09 6.89
CA ALA A 227 9.47 -0.04 8.31
C ALA A 227 8.25 0.19 9.22
N GLU A 228 7.41 1.18 8.91
CA GLU A 228 6.16 1.45 9.63
C GLU A 228 5.16 0.28 9.52
N CYS A 229 5.00 -0.32 8.34
CA CYS A 229 4.18 -1.53 8.16
C CYS A 229 4.71 -2.69 9.02
N TYR A 230 6.03 -2.87 9.14
CA TYR A 230 6.61 -3.89 10.02
C TYR A 230 6.47 -3.54 11.50
N GLN A 231 6.57 -2.27 11.87
CA GLN A 231 6.39 -1.83 13.24
C GLN A 231 4.94 -2.01 13.72
N THR A 232 3.98 -1.62 12.90
CA THR A 232 2.54 -1.78 13.19
C THR A 232 2.12 -3.25 13.24
N SER A 233 2.78 -4.13 12.46
CA SER A 233 2.59 -5.58 12.54
C SER A 233 3.44 -6.27 13.63
N GLY A 234 4.11 -5.52 14.51
CA GLY A 234 4.89 -6.05 15.64
C GLY A 234 6.24 -6.68 15.26
N GLN A 235 6.62 -6.68 13.98
CA GLN A 235 7.88 -7.24 13.48
C GLN A 235 9.04 -6.24 13.64
N LEU A 236 9.37 -5.91 14.90
CA LEU A 236 10.29 -4.82 15.24
C LEU A 236 11.69 -4.96 14.62
N LEU A 237 12.24 -6.19 14.55
CA LEU A 237 13.55 -6.43 13.94
C LEU A 237 13.58 -6.12 12.45
N LYS A 238 12.49 -6.45 11.72
CA LYS A 238 12.36 -6.09 10.30
C LYS A 238 12.21 -4.59 10.13
N ALA A 239 11.39 -3.95 10.97
CA ALA A 239 11.28 -2.49 10.99
C ALA A 239 12.66 -1.83 11.16
N VAL A 240 13.45 -2.27 12.15
CA VAL A 240 14.82 -1.81 12.37
C VAL A 240 15.71 -2.03 11.13
N SER A 241 15.63 -3.18 10.47
CA SER A 241 16.43 -3.45 9.26
C SER A 241 16.14 -2.47 8.13
N TRP A 242 14.87 -2.12 7.91
CA TRP A 242 14.45 -1.18 6.88
C TRP A 242 14.81 0.27 7.24
N LEU A 243 14.68 0.65 8.52
CA LEU A 243 15.16 1.96 9.01
C LEU A 243 16.68 2.11 8.85
N LYS A 244 17.46 1.06 9.13
CA LYS A 244 18.92 1.06 8.88
C LYS A 244 19.24 1.22 7.40
N LYS A 245 18.46 0.59 6.51
CA LYS A 245 18.61 0.75 5.06
C LYS A 245 18.28 2.17 4.61
N TYR A 246 17.22 2.79 5.14
CA TYR A 246 16.92 4.20 4.92
C TYR A 246 18.09 5.10 5.37
N ALA A 247 18.58 4.92 6.59
CA ALA A 247 19.64 5.72 7.16
C ALA A 247 20.95 5.61 6.37
N SER A 248 21.29 4.40 5.93
CA SER A 248 22.47 4.15 5.10
C SER A 248 22.38 4.82 3.72
N ASN A 249 21.17 4.86 3.14
CA ASN A 249 20.92 5.49 1.85
C ASN A 249 20.84 7.02 1.94
N ASN A 250 20.51 7.57 3.11
CA ASN A 250 20.26 9.00 3.31
C ASN A 250 20.99 9.54 4.56
N PRO A 251 22.33 9.49 4.62
CA PRO A 251 23.09 9.85 5.82
C PRO A 251 22.99 11.34 6.21
N SER A 252 22.55 12.19 5.28
CA SER A 252 22.37 13.63 5.49
C SER A 252 20.91 14.06 5.45
N ALA A 253 19.97 13.11 5.59
CA ALA A 253 18.55 13.46 5.68
C ALA A 253 18.27 14.28 6.94
N PRO A 254 17.35 15.27 6.88
CA PRO A 254 17.04 16.13 8.02
C PRO A 254 16.42 15.36 9.21
N ASP A 255 15.83 14.20 8.96
CA ASP A 255 15.22 13.31 9.95
C ASP A 255 16.16 12.19 10.44
N ILE A 256 17.44 12.17 10.02
CA ILE A 256 18.34 11.04 10.28
C ILE A 256 18.55 10.76 11.77
N ASP A 257 18.67 11.80 12.60
CA ASP A 257 18.84 11.65 14.05
C ASP A 257 17.58 11.06 14.70
N GLN A 258 16.39 11.45 14.21
CA GLN A 258 15.13 10.86 14.64
C GLN A 258 15.06 9.37 14.27
N ILE A 259 15.51 9.01 13.06
CA ILE A 259 15.56 7.62 12.62
C ILE A 259 16.54 6.79 13.47
N HIS A 260 17.72 7.33 13.80
CA HIS A 260 18.67 6.65 14.69
C HIS A 260 18.09 6.41 16.09
N ASN A 261 17.43 7.41 16.68
CA ASN A 261 16.74 7.26 17.96
C ASN A 261 15.62 6.21 17.89
N MET A 262 14.86 6.18 16.80
CA MET A 262 13.82 5.17 16.59
C MET A 262 14.40 3.77 16.40
N ILE A 263 15.52 3.63 15.69
CA ILE A 263 16.26 2.36 15.59
C ILE A 263 16.69 1.89 16.97
N GLN A 264 17.25 2.78 17.80
CA GLN A 264 17.66 2.44 19.16
C GLN A 264 16.47 1.98 20.01
N ALA A 265 15.40 2.80 20.08
CA ALA A 265 14.21 2.49 20.87
C ALA A 265 13.52 1.19 20.42
N LEU A 266 13.40 0.95 19.11
CA LEU A 266 12.84 -0.29 18.58
C LEU A 266 13.77 -1.48 18.80
N THR A 267 15.10 -1.27 18.80
CA THR A 267 16.07 -2.33 19.11
C THR A 267 16.00 -2.69 20.60
N GLU A 268 15.93 -1.71 21.49
CA GLU A 268 15.76 -1.89 22.93
C GLU A 268 14.43 -2.58 23.24
N LYS A 269 13.32 -2.09 22.67
CA LYS A 269 12.01 -2.74 22.77
C LYS A 269 12.01 -4.15 22.19
N SER A 270 12.71 -4.39 21.08
CA SER A 270 12.89 -5.73 20.53
C SER A 270 13.76 -6.62 21.43
N SER A 271 14.67 -6.03 22.21
CA SER A 271 15.53 -6.74 23.16
C SER A 271 14.83 -7.03 24.49
N GLU A 272 13.85 -6.23 24.88
CA GLU A 272 12.90 -6.52 25.95
C GLU A 272 11.90 -7.61 25.51
N GLN A 273 11.57 -7.65 24.21
CA GLN A 273 10.79 -8.73 23.58
C GLN A 273 11.64 -9.93 23.11
N ARG A 274 12.96 -9.93 23.36
CA ARG A 274 13.80 -11.10 23.06
C ARG A 274 13.47 -12.17 24.09
N SER A 275 12.62 -13.12 23.68
CA SER A 275 12.91 -14.50 24.07
C SER A 275 14.31 -14.82 23.52
N ASP A 276 15.24 -15.07 24.44
CA ASP A 276 16.57 -15.54 24.11
C ASP A 276 16.44 -16.74 23.13
N PRO A 277 17.17 -16.79 22.00
CA PRO A 277 17.17 -17.96 21.12
C PRO A 277 17.64 -19.25 21.82
N GLN A 278 18.35 -19.12 22.95
CA GLN A 278 18.69 -20.19 23.89
C GLN A 278 17.69 -20.31 25.06
N ALA A 279 16.67 -19.45 25.11
CA ALA A 279 15.59 -19.56 26.09
C ALA A 279 14.94 -20.93 25.97
N LEU A 280 14.57 -21.46 27.12
CA LEU A 280 13.91 -22.76 27.21
C LEU A 280 12.62 -22.79 26.37
N ASP A 281 11.90 -21.66 26.30
CA ASP A 281 10.59 -21.48 25.65
C ASP A 281 10.47 -20.10 24.94
N TYR A 282 9.26 -19.75 24.48
CA TYR A 282 8.92 -18.45 23.89
C TYR A 282 7.59 -17.89 24.43
N GLY A 283 7.29 -18.10 25.72
CA GLY A 283 6.05 -17.67 26.35
C GLY A 283 5.70 -16.19 26.09
N ASP A 284 6.68 -15.29 26.16
CA ASP A 284 6.46 -13.86 25.94
C ASP A 284 5.92 -13.53 24.52
N ALA A 285 6.28 -14.34 23.52
CA ALA A 285 5.87 -14.15 22.12
C ALA A 285 4.43 -14.62 21.82
N ILE A 286 3.82 -15.36 22.75
CA ILE A 286 2.47 -15.92 22.61
C ILE A 286 1.53 -15.47 23.73
N SER A 287 1.95 -14.49 24.53
CA SER A 287 1.17 -13.93 25.63
C SER A 287 0.61 -12.56 25.24
N ASP A 288 -0.64 -12.30 25.59
CA ASP A 288 -1.23 -10.96 25.47
C ASP A 288 -1.22 -10.28 26.84
N ALA A 289 -0.35 -9.30 27.01
CA ALA A 289 -0.10 -8.63 28.29
C ALA A 289 0.19 -9.61 29.45
N GLY A 290 0.89 -10.70 29.16
CA GLY A 290 1.24 -11.76 30.13
C GLY A 290 0.13 -12.79 30.37
N ARG A 291 -0.98 -12.74 29.64
CA ARG A 291 -2.06 -13.74 29.70
C ARG A 291 -1.89 -14.82 28.65
N PHE A 292 -2.10 -16.07 29.03
CA PHE A 292 -1.98 -17.24 28.16
C PHE A 292 -3.32 -17.88 27.86
N TYR A 293 -3.45 -18.52 26.70
CA TYR A 293 -4.64 -19.28 26.34
C TYR A 293 -4.45 -20.74 26.76
N ARG A 294 -5.52 -21.37 27.26
CA ARG A 294 -5.49 -22.82 27.57
C ARG A 294 -6.88 -23.44 27.60
N TRP A 295 -6.97 -24.73 27.31
CA TRP A 295 -8.18 -25.51 27.58
C TRP A 295 -8.41 -25.62 29.09
N PRO A 296 -9.61 -25.33 29.61
CA PRO A 296 -9.92 -25.48 31.03
C PRO A 296 -10.02 -26.97 31.42
N PRO A 297 -9.76 -27.34 32.69
CA PRO A 297 -9.69 -28.75 33.10
C PRO A 297 -10.99 -29.53 32.85
N ASN A 298 -12.14 -28.86 32.93
CA ASN A 298 -13.46 -29.46 32.71
C ASN A 298 -13.79 -29.73 31.23
N ARG A 299 -12.92 -29.32 30.29
CA ARG A 299 -12.99 -29.66 28.87
C ARG A 299 -11.90 -30.64 28.43
N LEU A 300 -11.19 -31.25 29.38
CA LEU A 300 -10.25 -32.33 29.11
C LEU A 300 -10.88 -33.69 29.45
N PRO A 301 -10.72 -34.72 28.60
CA PRO A 301 -10.03 -34.71 27.31
C PRO A 301 -10.79 -33.90 26.23
N ILE A 302 -10.04 -33.25 25.33
CA ILE A 302 -10.58 -32.44 24.23
C ILE A 302 -11.37 -33.35 23.28
N LYS A 303 -12.64 -33.04 23.00
CA LYS A 303 -13.41 -33.77 21.99
C LYS A 303 -13.03 -33.29 20.60
N VAL A 304 -12.45 -34.17 19.80
CA VAL A 304 -11.90 -33.83 18.48
C VAL A 304 -12.72 -34.48 17.37
N TRP A 305 -13.06 -33.68 16.36
CA TRP A 305 -13.64 -34.15 15.10
C TRP A 305 -12.84 -33.63 13.92
N VAL A 306 -12.55 -34.50 12.95
CA VAL A 306 -11.81 -34.18 11.73
C VAL A 306 -12.63 -34.67 10.54
N SER A 307 -12.91 -33.78 9.59
CA SER A 307 -13.70 -34.14 8.40
C SER A 307 -12.97 -35.16 7.51
N MET A 308 -13.75 -35.91 6.72
CA MET A 308 -13.20 -36.96 5.83
C MET A 308 -12.50 -36.40 4.59
N GLY A 309 -12.78 -35.14 4.22
CA GLY A 309 -12.18 -34.47 3.06
C GLY A 309 -12.75 -34.87 1.70
N ASP A 310 -13.82 -35.67 1.67
CA ASP A 310 -14.45 -36.14 0.43
C ASP A 310 -14.87 -34.97 -0.46
N GLY A 311 -14.38 -34.95 -1.71
CA GLY A 311 -14.69 -33.92 -2.70
C GLY A 311 -13.91 -32.61 -2.55
N VAL A 312 -12.97 -32.50 -1.62
CA VAL A 312 -12.12 -31.31 -1.48
C VAL A 312 -10.96 -31.35 -2.50
N PRO A 313 -10.79 -30.33 -3.37
CA PRO A 313 -9.72 -30.30 -4.37
C PRO A 313 -8.33 -30.39 -3.74
N GLY A 314 -7.49 -31.33 -4.19
CA GLY A 314 -6.12 -31.51 -3.69
C GLY A 314 -6.00 -32.31 -2.40
N TYR A 315 -7.12 -32.69 -1.77
CA TYR A 315 -7.10 -33.53 -0.57
C TYR A 315 -6.60 -34.96 -0.87
N LYS A 316 -5.85 -35.52 0.09
CA LYS A 316 -5.38 -36.90 0.10
C LYS A 316 -5.75 -37.55 1.44
N PRO A 317 -6.19 -38.83 1.49
CA PRO A 317 -6.50 -39.53 2.75
C PRO A 317 -5.36 -39.50 3.78
N GLU A 318 -4.11 -39.47 3.31
CA GLU A 318 -2.88 -39.37 4.10
C GLU A 318 -2.81 -38.08 4.92
N PHE A 319 -3.44 -36.99 4.47
CA PHE A 319 -3.48 -35.73 5.20
C PHE A 319 -4.18 -35.85 6.55
N ARG A 320 -5.25 -36.65 6.61
CA ARG A 320 -5.95 -36.95 7.87
C ARG A 320 -5.08 -37.75 8.83
N LEU A 321 -4.26 -38.67 8.32
CA LEU A 321 -3.25 -39.37 9.13
C LEU A 321 -2.19 -38.38 9.63
N GLY A 322 -1.69 -37.50 8.75
CA GLY A 322 -0.74 -36.44 9.10
C GLY A 322 -1.27 -35.47 10.17
N PHE A 323 -2.57 -35.17 10.17
CA PHE A 323 -3.21 -34.38 11.23
C PHE A 323 -3.18 -35.10 12.57
N PHE A 324 -3.55 -36.39 12.63
CA PHE A 324 -3.50 -37.15 13.88
C PHE A 324 -2.07 -37.35 14.37
N ASP A 325 -1.11 -37.54 13.48
CA ASP A 325 0.32 -37.53 13.80
C ASP A 325 0.74 -36.22 14.48
N ALA A 326 0.31 -35.08 13.93
CA ALA A 326 0.59 -33.76 14.48
C ALA A 326 -0.09 -33.55 15.84
N LEU A 327 -1.35 -33.97 15.98
CA LEU A 327 -2.09 -33.92 17.23
C LEU A 327 -1.41 -34.76 18.31
N ASN A 328 -1.02 -35.99 17.98
CA ASN A 328 -0.29 -36.88 18.88
C ASN A 328 1.06 -36.30 19.31
N ALA A 329 1.75 -35.56 18.44
CA ALA A 329 2.98 -34.86 18.81
C ALA A 329 2.74 -33.82 19.91
N TRP A 330 1.67 -33.03 19.79
CA TRP A 330 1.26 -32.06 20.82
C TRP A 330 0.80 -32.73 22.12
N MET A 331 0.02 -33.83 22.04
CA MET A 331 -0.40 -34.58 23.23
C MET A 331 0.79 -35.17 23.99
N LYS A 332 1.75 -35.74 23.26
CA LYS A 332 3.01 -36.24 23.83
C LYS A 332 3.82 -35.12 24.48
N ALA A 333 3.89 -33.95 23.85
CA ALA A 333 4.53 -32.76 24.42
C ALA A 333 3.82 -32.30 25.72
N GLY A 334 2.51 -32.49 25.82
CA GLY A 334 1.72 -32.21 27.02
C GLY A 334 1.97 -33.16 28.20
N GLN A 335 2.75 -34.24 28.01
CA GLN A 335 3.14 -35.19 29.06
C GLN A 335 1.95 -35.72 29.89
N GLY A 336 0.83 -36.04 29.22
CA GLY A 336 -0.38 -36.55 29.86
C GLY A 336 -1.30 -35.50 30.51
N ARG A 337 -0.93 -34.21 30.46
CA ARG A 337 -1.78 -33.10 30.94
C ARG A 337 -2.80 -32.64 29.90
N LEU A 338 -2.54 -32.95 28.64
CA LEU A 338 -3.47 -32.81 27.53
C LEU A 338 -3.79 -34.18 26.99
N GLN A 339 -5.07 -34.42 26.74
CA GLN A 339 -5.59 -35.63 26.11
C GLN A 339 -6.74 -35.25 25.19
N TYR A 340 -7.03 -36.11 24.22
CA TYR A 340 -8.18 -35.95 23.35
C TYR A 340 -8.95 -37.26 23.22
N VAL A 341 -10.22 -37.15 22.85
CA VAL A 341 -11.07 -38.27 22.45
C VAL A 341 -11.73 -37.93 21.11
N LEU A 342 -11.90 -38.93 20.26
CA LEU A 342 -12.60 -38.75 18.99
C LEU A 342 -14.11 -38.80 19.20
N VAL A 343 -14.82 -37.92 18.51
CA VAL A 343 -16.29 -37.92 18.45
C VAL A 343 -16.76 -38.13 17.02
N ASN A 344 -17.98 -38.66 16.87
CA ASN A 344 -18.51 -39.08 15.57
C ASN A 344 -19.18 -37.93 14.79
N SER A 345 -19.43 -36.78 15.41
CA SER A 345 -20.05 -35.63 14.77
C SER A 345 -19.41 -34.31 15.18
N LYS A 346 -19.50 -33.32 14.30
CA LYS A 346 -18.91 -31.97 14.49
C LYS A 346 -19.54 -31.23 15.67
N GLU A 347 -20.81 -31.48 15.96
CA GLU A 347 -21.58 -30.81 17.01
C GLU A 347 -21.14 -31.24 18.42
N GLN A 348 -20.56 -32.44 18.54
CA GLN A 348 -20.05 -32.98 19.79
C GLN A 348 -18.63 -32.53 20.11
N ALA A 349 -17.95 -31.88 19.16
CA ALA A 349 -16.53 -31.56 19.24
C ALA A 349 -16.26 -30.20 19.89
N ASP A 350 -15.19 -30.15 20.67
CA ASP A 350 -14.58 -28.92 21.19
C ASP A 350 -13.57 -28.36 20.17
N LEU A 351 -12.86 -29.26 19.47
CA LEU A 351 -11.92 -28.94 18.41
C LEU A 351 -12.39 -29.58 17.09
N THR A 352 -12.60 -28.76 16.07
CA THR A 352 -12.93 -29.23 14.72
C THR A 352 -11.78 -28.96 13.76
N ALA A 353 -11.57 -29.85 12.79
CA ALA A 353 -10.66 -29.64 11.68
C ALA A 353 -11.32 -29.99 10.35
N GLU A 354 -11.23 -29.07 9.40
CA GLU A 354 -11.81 -29.19 8.06
C GLU A 354 -10.78 -28.88 6.97
N TRP A 355 -10.94 -29.55 5.83
CA TRP A 355 -10.10 -29.38 4.64
C TRP A 355 -10.77 -28.42 3.66
N THR A 356 -9.97 -27.68 2.92
CA THR A 356 -10.48 -26.81 1.86
C THR A 356 -9.51 -26.73 0.68
N GLY A 357 -10.07 -26.54 -0.51
CA GLY A 357 -9.33 -26.18 -1.72
C GLY A 357 -9.46 -24.69 -2.06
N ASP A 358 -10.20 -23.91 -1.26
CA ASP A 358 -10.39 -22.48 -1.49
C ASP A 358 -9.45 -21.66 -0.59
N PRO A 359 -8.44 -20.96 -1.17
CA PRO A 359 -7.54 -20.10 -0.42
C PRO A 359 -8.22 -18.94 0.33
N HIS A 360 -9.47 -18.59 0.00
CA HIS A 360 -10.21 -17.54 0.71
C HIS A 360 -10.84 -18.04 2.01
N SER A 361 -11.18 -19.32 2.09
CA SER A 361 -11.80 -19.93 3.29
C SER A 361 -10.85 -20.05 4.50
N VAL A 362 -9.55 -19.91 4.25
CA VAL A 362 -8.46 -19.80 5.24
C VAL A 362 -7.95 -18.35 5.39
N LYS A 363 -8.79 -17.36 5.05
CA LYS A 363 -8.53 -15.92 5.29
C LYS A 363 -9.59 -15.30 6.19
N PRO A 364 -9.34 -15.16 7.51
CA PRO A 364 -10.08 -14.21 8.32
C PRO A 364 -9.33 -12.88 8.55
N THR A 365 -8.00 -12.84 8.32
CA THR A 365 -7.13 -11.73 8.76
C THR A 365 -6.27 -11.09 7.64
N GLY A 366 -6.52 -11.42 6.37
CA GLY A 366 -5.83 -10.79 5.24
C GLY A 366 -4.38 -11.26 4.99
N HIS A 367 -3.89 -12.26 5.72
CA HIS A 367 -2.57 -12.85 5.47
C HIS A 367 -2.57 -13.91 4.35
N ASN A 368 -1.50 -13.94 3.56
CA ASN A 368 -1.28 -14.85 2.42
C ASN A 368 -0.07 -15.80 2.64
N VAL A 369 0.33 -16.06 3.89
CA VAL A 369 1.58 -16.81 4.20
C VAL A 369 1.31 -18.19 4.81
N GLU A 370 0.22 -18.36 5.55
CA GLU A 370 -0.12 -19.62 6.23
C GLU A 370 -1.06 -20.49 5.36
N GLN A 371 -0.80 -21.80 5.33
CA GLN A 371 -1.62 -22.78 4.59
C GLN A 371 -2.83 -23.25 5.41
N GLY A 372 -3.09 -22.66 6.59
CA GLY A 372 -4.21 -22.98 7.45
C GLY A 372 -4.69 -21.77 8.25
N VAL A 373 -5.69 -22.01 9.11
CA VAL A 373 -6.13 -21.07 10.13
C VAL A 373 -6.75 -21.82 11.30
N CYS A 374 -6.46 -21.35 12.52
CA CYS A 374 -7.12 -21.76 13.75
C CYS A 374 -7.93 -20.60 14.34
N LEU A 375 -9.24 -20.78 14.50
CA LEU A 375 -10.14 -19.81 15.12
C LEU A 375 -10.51 -20.28 16.53
N LEU A 376 -10.26 -19.44 17.53
CA LEU A 376 -10.64 -19.72 18.91
C LEU A 376 -11.88 -18.94 19.33
N SER A 377 -12.79 -19.63 20.03
CA SER A 377 -13.78 -19.01 20.90
C SER A 377 -13.28 -19.14 22.33
N THR A 378 -13.31 -18.04 23.08
CA THR A 378 -12.75 -17.99 24.44
C THR A 378 -13.74 -17.46 25.46
N LEU A 379 -13.51 -17.80 26.72
CA LEU A 379 -14.20 -17.26 27.88
C LEU A 379 -13.17 -16.55 28.75
N ASP A 380 -13.30 -15.23 28.90
CA ASP A 380 -12.43 -14.47 29.79
C ASP A 380 -12.95 -14.61 31.24
N ARG A 381 -12.25 -15.41 32.05
CA ARG A 381 -12.65 -15.77 33.41
C ARG A 381 -11.53 -15.62 34.43
N GLY A 382 -10.33 -15.19 34.04
CA GLY A 382 -9.14 -15.23 34.88
C GLY A 382 -8.19 -14.05 34.67
N LYS A 383 -7.33 -13.80 35.66
CA LYS A 383 -6.26 -12.80 35.55
C LYS A 383 -5.10 -13.26 34.67
N ASP A 384 -4.71 -14.53 34.79
CA ASP A 384 -3.48 -15.06 34.17
C ASP A 384 -3.74 -15.89 32.91
N PHE A 385 -4.97 -16.41 32.75
CA PHE A 385 -5.32 -17.28 31.64
C PHE A 385 -6.67 -16.91 31.01
N VAL A 386 -6.72 -17.00 29.69
CA VAL A 386 -7.93 -16.96 28.87
C VAL A 386 -8.34 -18.40 28.55
N GLU A 387 -9.55 -18.79 28.92
CA GLU A 387 -10.01 -20.18 28.75
C GLU A 387 -10.50 -20.40 27.31
N ILE A 388 -9.97 -21.44 26.67
CA ILE A 388 -10.43 -21.88 25.34
C ILE A 388 -11.76 -22.62 25.52
N ASN A 389 -12.77 -22.14 24.81
CA ASN A 389 -14.10 -22.73 24.80
C ASN A 389 -14.32 -23.63 23.58
N ARG A 390 -13.76 -23.24 22.42
CA ARG A 390 -13.83 -23.98 21.15
C ARG A 390 -12.67 -23.61 20.25
N ALA A 391 -12.19 -24.56 19.44
CA ALA A 391 -11.23 -24.32 18.38
C ALA A 391 -11.74 -24.87 17.04
N ASP A 392 -11.71 -24.07 15.99
CA ASP A 392 -12.08 -24.50 14.65
C ASP A 392 -10.90 -24.27 13.69
N ILE A 393 -10.36 -25.36 13.15
CA ILE A 393 -9.20 -25.37 12.25
C ILE A 393 -9.69 -25.58 10.82
N ARG A 394 -9.16 -24.80 9.88
CA ARG A 394 -9.27 -25.08 8.44
C ARG A 394 -7.90 -25.13 7.80
N ILE A 395 -7.68 -26.14 6.96
CA ILE A 395 -6.38 -26.38 6.32
C ILE A 395 -6.57 -26.46 4.81
N LEU A 396 -5.79 -25.64 4.09
CA LEU A 396 -5.76 -25.64 2.65
C LEU A 396 -5.04 -26.90 2.16
N THR A 397 -5.58 -27.54 1.14
CA THR A 397 -5.06 -28.80 0.58
C THR A 397 -4.27 -28.62 -0.71
N ILE A 398 -4.32 -27.41 -1.27
CA ILE A 398 -3.53 -26.98 -2.41
C ILE A 398 -2.59 -25.85 -2.01
N ASP A 399 -1.44 -25.76 -2.65
CA ASP A 399 -0.53 -24.63 -2.46
C ASP A 399 -1.09 -23.36 -3.12
N ARG A 400 -1.06 -22.24 -2.38
CA ARG A 400 -1.63 -20.97 -2.86
C ARG A 400 -0.97 -20.42 -4.12
N GLN A 401 0.32 -20.71 -4.35
CA GLN A 401 1.07 -20.14 -5.48
C GLN A 401 0.99 -21.03 -6.71
N THR A 402 1.26 -22.32 -6.53
CA THR A 402 1.33 -23.31 -7.60
C THR A 402 -0.04 -23.87 -7.97
N GLN A 403 -1.03 -23.77 -7.07
CA GLN A 403 -2.35 -24.42 -7.19
C GLN A 403 -2.29 -25.95 -7.25
N GLU A 404 -1.14 -26.54 -6.92
CA GLU A 404 -0.94 -27.98 -6.87
C GLU A 404 -1.27 -28.53 -5.47
N PRO A 405 -1.66 -29.81 -5.32
CA PRO A 405 -1.85 -30.44 -4.01
C PRO A 405 -0.60 -30.34 -3.14
N LEU A 406 -0.77 -30.06 -1.85
CA LEU A 406 0.35 -30.02 -0.91
C LEU A 406 1.07 -31.38 -0.82
N SER A 407 2.37 -31.34 -0.52
CA SER A 407 3.08 -32.53 -0.09
C SER A 407 2.63 -32.97 1.30
N ASP A 408 2.82 -34.24 1.63
CA ASP A 408 2.48 -34.79 2.94
C ASP A 408 3.29 -34.11 4.07
N GLU A 409 4.50 -33.66 3.76
CA GLU A 409 5.37 -32.93 4.67
C GLU A 409 4.85 -31.52 4.96
N GLU A 410 4.50 -30.75 3.92
CA GLU A 410 3.90 -29.42 4.05
C GLU A 410 2.57 -29.50 4.79
N MET A 411 1.76 -30.53 4.50
CA MET A 411 0.52 -30.76 5.21
C MET A 411 0.75 -31.02 6.70
N LYS A 412 1.66 -31.94 7.05
CA LYS A 412 1.97 -32.24 8.45
C LYS A 412 2.51 -31.02 9.20
N LYS A 413 3.37 -30.23 8.54
CA LYS A 413 3.88 -28.97 9.08
C LYS A 413 2.76 -27.97 9.36
N THR A 414 1.84 -27.79 8.41
CA THR A 414 0.66 -26.93 8.57
C THR A 414 -0.21 -27.39 9.73
N CYS A 415 -0.53 -28.70 9.79
CA CYS A 415 -1.29 -29.29 10.89
C CYS A 415 -0.63 -29.02 12.24
N LEU A 416 0.69 -29.20 12.38
CA LEU A 416 1.38 -28.92 13.63
C LEU A 416 1.26 -27.45 14.05
N HIS A 417 1.38 -26.52 13.10
CA HIS A 417 1.28 -25.08 13.36
C HIS A 417 -0.12 -24.70 13.86
N GLU A 418 -1.17 -25.05 13.10
CA GLU A 418 -2.54 -24.71 13.46
C GLU A 418 -3.00 -25.38 14.75
N LEU A 419 -2.52 -26.61 14.99
CA LEU A 419 -2.76 -27.28 16.26
C LEU A 419 -2.07 -26.57 17.42
N GLY A 420 -0.88 -25.99 17.24
CA GLY A 420 -0.23 -25.19 18.27
C GLY A 420 -1.09 -24.01 18.74
N HIS A 421 -1.69 -23.28 17.80
CA HIS A 421 -2.69 -22.25 18.13
C HIS A 421 -3.87 -22.82 18.92
N SER A 422 -4.39 -23.98 18.53
CA SER A 422 -5.49 -24.66 19.23
C SER A 422 -5.12 -25.13 20.65
N MET A 423 -3.83 -25.35 20.95
CA MET A 423 -3.35 -25.69 22.28
C MET A 423 -3.13 -24.46 23.17
N GLY A 424 -3.24 -23.25 22.63
CA GLY A 424 -3.12 -22.00 23.38
C GLY A 424 -1.88 -21.16 23.04
N LEU A 425 -1.08 -21.57 22.07
CA LEU A 425 0.07 -20.80 21.59
C LEU A 425 -0.41 -19.71 20.62
N GLN A 426 -1.07 -18.68 21.16
CA GLN A 426 -1.65 -17.57 20.40
C GLN A 426 -0.59 -16.50 20.13
N GLY A 427 0.15 -16.66 19.03
CA GLY A 427 1.27 -15.82 18.60
C GLY A 427 2.27 -16.63 17.79
N HIS A 428 3.41 -16.04 17.45
CA HIS A 428 4.42 -16.69 16.61
C HIS A 428 5.80 -16.62 17.25
N SER A 429 6.54 -17.72 17.16
CA SER A 429 7.97 -17.71 17.50
C SER A 429 8.73 -16.83 16.50
N THR A 430 9.82 -16.23 16.98
CA THR A 430 10.78 -15.48 16.17
C THR A 430 11.89 -16.37 15.59
N ASN A 431 11.96 -17.64 16.00
CA ASN A 431 12.98 -18.60 15.57
C ASN A 431 12.42 -19.54 14.50
N ASN A 432 13.07 -19.56 13.34
CA ASN A 432 12.71 -20.41 12.20
C ASN A 432 12.98 -21.91 12.42
N HIS A 433 13.37 -22.35 13.62
CA HIS A 433 13.45 -23.78 13.97
C HIS A 433 12.24 -24.25 14.78
N ASP A 434 11.36 -23.34 15.20
CA ASP A 434 10.16 -23.65 15.96
C ASP A 434 8.97 -23.83 15.01
N ILE A 435 8.04 -24.71 15.37
CA ILE A 435 6.88 -24.96 14.52
C ILE A 435 5.95 -23.75 14.46
N MET A 436 5.93 -22.95 15.53
CA MET A 436 5.13 -21.73 15.65
C MET A 436 5.77 -20.51 14.96
N PHE A 437 6.78 -20.69 14.11
CA PHE A 437 7.32 -19.59 13.29
C PHE A 437 6.33 -19.20 12.18
N PHE A 438 6.10 -17.90 11.97
CA PHE A 438 5.07 -17.35 11.07
C PHE A 438 5.28 -17.65 9.56
N SER A 439 6.43 -18.20 9.16
CA SER A 439 6.75 -18.50 7.76
C SER A 439 7.03 -19.99 7.57
N MET A 440 6.37 -20.57 6.58
CA MET A 440 6.53 -21.99 6.22
C MET A 440 7.83 -22.31 5.46
N SER A 441 8.78 -21.37 5.30
CA SER A 441 10.05 -21.61 4.58
C SER A 441 11.03 -22.53 5.36
N ASN A 442 11.88 -23.27 4.61
CA ASN A 442 12.79 -24.36 5.01
C ASN A 442 13.19 -24.39 6.49
N THR A 443 12.33 -25.02 7.30
CA THR A 443 12.64 -25.43 8.68
C THR A 443 13.05 -26.89 8.66
N ASN A 444 13.84 -27.33 9.64
CA ASN A 444 14.06 -28.76 9.85
C ASN A 444 12.69 -29.48 9.98
N TRP A 445 12.63 -30.65 9.34
CA TRP A 445 11.58 -31.69 9.32
C TRP A 445 10.44 -31.54 10.35
N PRO A 446 9.17 -31.86 10.00
CA PRO A 446 7.95 -31.48 10.74
C PRO A 446 7.86 -32.13 12.13
N VAL A 447 8.60 -31.59 13.08
CA VAL A 447 8.74 -32.08 14.45
C VAL A 447 8.75 -30.88 15.39
N LEU A 448 8.03 -31.00 16.50
CA LEU A 448 8.06 -30.01 17.58
C LEU A 448 9.50 -29.84 18.11
N SER A 449 9.98 -28.61 18.10
CA SER A 449 11.25 -28.21 18.68
C SER A 449 11.26 -28.43 20.19
N LYS A 450 12.42 -28.26 20.82
CA LYS A 450 12.50 -28.26 22.29
C LYS A 450 11.71 -27.09 22.89
N ARG A 451 11.72 -25.94 22.21
CA ARG A 451 11.03 -24.73 22.67
C ARG A 451 9.53 -24.87 22.55
N ASP A 452 9.02 -25.45 21.44
CA ASP A 452 7.58 -25.72 21.28
C ASP A 452 7.02 -26.55 22.44
N LYS A 453 7.77 -27.59 22.84
CA LYS A 453 7.41 -28.47 23.96
C LYS A 453 7.48 -27.76 25.30
N ALA A 454 8.50 -26.94 25.53
CA ALA A 454 8.68 -26.19 26.76
C ALA A 454 7.61 -25.11 26.93
N THR A 455 7.26 -24.40 25.87
CA THR A 455 6.17 -23.40 25.86
C THR A 455 4.84 -24.06 26.21
N LEU A 456 4.52 -25.20 25.59
CA LEU A 456 3.31 -25.95 25.94
C LEU A 456 3.32 -26.43 27.39
N PHE A 457 4.46 -26.96 27.86
CA PHE A 457 4.60 -27.39 29.24
C PHE A 457 4.32 -26.24 30.20
N MET A 458 4.88 -25.05 29.96
CA MET A 458 4.64 -23.86 30.79
C MET A 458 3.14 -23.52 30.90
N ILE A 459 2.38 -23.61 29.81
CA ILE A 459 0.93 -23.33 29.80
C ILE A 459 0.16 -24.32 30.69
N TYR A 460 0.52 -25.60 30.64
CA TYR A 460 -0.23 -26.68 31.29
C TYR A 460 0.42 -27.24 32.56
N GLN A 461 1.58 -26.74 33.00
CA GLN A 461 2.37 -27.33 34.10
C GLN A 461 1.59 -27.51 35.42
N ASN A 462 0.58 -26.66 35.65
CA ASN A 462 -0.27 -26.69 36.84
C ASN A 462 -1.34 -27.79 36.80
N TYR A 463 -1.49 -28.50 35.67
CA TYR A 463 -2.44 -29.61 35.56
C TYR A 463 -1.79 -30.89 36.03
N GLN A 464 -2.57 -31.71 36.73
CA GLN A 464 -2.16 -33.06 37.07
C GLN A 464 -2.17 -33.92 35.79
N PRO A 465 -1.12 -34.70 35.53
CA PRO A 465 -1.15 -35.69 34.45
C PRO A 465 -2.34 -36.63 34.67
N LEU A 466 -3.20 -36.73 33.67
CA LEU A 466 -4.27 -37.72 33.69
C LEU A 466 -3.60 -39.09 33.59
N MET A 467 -3.72 -39.90 34.65
CA MET A 467 -3.28 -41.29 34.64
C MET A 467 -3.88 -41.95 33.40
N SER A 468 -3.04 -42.48 32.51
CA SER A 468 -3.51 -43.28 31.39
C SER A 468 -4.35 -44.41 31.96
N ALA A 469 -5.66 -44.43 31.67
CA ALA A 469 -6.42 -45.67 31.79
C ALA A 469 -5.65 -46.70 30.96
N GLN A 470 -5.15 -47.75 31.62
CA GLN A 470 -4.43 -48.82 30.95
C GLN A 470 -5.34 -49.41 29.86
N GLN A 471 -4.87 -49.26 28.62
CA GLN A 471 -5.18 -50.02 27.39
C GLN A 471 -6.63 -50.11 26.92
#